data_AF-A0A930XX07-F1
#
_entry.id   AF-A0A930XX07-F1
#
_cell.length_a   1.000
_cell.length_b   1.000
_cell.length_c   1.000
_cell.angle_alpha   90.00
_cell.angle_beta   90.00
_cell.angle_gamma   90.00
#
_symmetry.space_group_name_H-M   'P 1'
#
loop_
_entity.id
_entity.type
_entity.pdbx_description
1 polymer ?
#
loop_
_entity_poly.entity_id
_entity_poly.type
_entity_poly.pdbx_seq_one_letter_code
_entity_poly.pdbx_strand_id
1 'polypeptide(L)'
;MKVKSFFSLNQIQGLNNENLFHRKKGEYSTKSGVYFWGFKFNENSNLPVKIDDFVIYYIGKSNGNISERIMQEVTQLVFGGFGTILDQKYLEINYNQAKIKNEQDNPSSKNVIYRSDGLHVLENFFADPKIVQTVNWMRKNLIFTWIECDKIEVAALENEMHHIVRTNILGVGNMKNLTPKKDIFNPKHNTDFFKKVDWDANTILRDWLIEVNKNIS
;
A
#
# COMPACT_ATOMS: atom_id res chain seq x y z
N MET A 1 -15.16 -8.89 9.31
CA MET A 1 -14.55 -7.70 8.68
C MET A 1 -14.72 -7.81 7.17
N LYS A 2 -14.90 -6.70 6.44
CA LYS A 2 -15.17 -6.77 4.99
C LYS A 2 -13.98 -6.22 4.22
N VAL A 3 -13.36 -7.04 3.36
CA VAL A 3 -12.37 -6.53 2.40
C VAL A 3 -13.09 -5.92 1.20
N LYS A 4 -12.51 -4.89 0.59
CA LYS A 4 -12.97 -4.37 -0.70
C LYS A 4 -12.11 -4.90 -1.84
N SER A 5 -12.63 -4.86 -3.05
CA SER A 5 -11.85 -5.11 -4.25
C SER A 5 -10.75 -4.06 -4.44
N PHE A 6 -9.87 -4.27 -5.41
CA PHE A 6 -8.89 -3.25 -5.78
C PHE A 6 -9.53 -2.09 -6.53
N PHE A 7 -8.94 -0.92 -6.36
CA PHE A 7 -9.25 0.30 -7.09
C PHE A 7 -7.97 0.92 -7.62
N SER A 8 -8.07 1.63 -8.74
CA SER A 8 -7.00 2.47 -9.30
C SER A 8 -7.35 3.95 -9.22
N LEU A 9 -6.35 4.81 -9.27
CA LEU A 9 -6.55 6.27 -9.23
C LEU A 9 -7.47 6.77 -10.36
N ASN A 10 -7.40 6.17 -11.55
CA ASN A 10 -8.25 6.55 -12.69
C ASN A 10 -9.74 6.26 -12.44
N GLN A 11 -10.06 5.25 -11.62
CA GLN A 11 -11.44 4.95 -11.23
C GLN A 11 -11.98 5.94 -10.20
N ILE A 12 -11.11 6.66 -9.50
CA ILE A 12 -11.48 7.76 -8.61
C ILE A 12 -11.90 9.01 -9.40
N GLN A 13 -11.22 9.28 -10.53
CA GLN A 13 -11.45 10.48 -11.36
C GLN A 13 -12.71 10.41 -12.26
N GLY A 14 -13.44 9.30 -12.26
CA GLY A 14 -14.60 9.08 -13.14
C GLY A 14 -15.91 9.70 -12.64
N LEU A 15 -16.26 10.86 -13.21
CA LEU A 15 -17.51 11.61 -13.03
C LEU A 15 -18.82 10.89 -13.47
N ASN A 16 -18.85 9.57 -13.67
CA ASN A 16 -20.05 8.84 -14.14
C ASN A 16 -20.21 7.41 -13.59
N ASN A 17 -19.59 7.06 -12.47
CA ASN A 17 -19.85 5.77 -11.82
C ASN A 17 -20.64 5.98 -10.53
N GLU A 18 -21.64 5.14 -10.32
CA GLU A 18 -22.36 4.91 -9.06
C GLU A 18 -21.41 4.50 -7.90
N ASN A 19 -20.11 4.32 -8.20
CA ASN A 19 -19.03 4.15 -7.23
C ASN A 19 -18.67 5.50 -6.59
N LEU A 20 -19.47 5.87 -5.61
CA LEU A 20 -19.42 7.07 -4.76
C LEU A 20 -18.17 7.11 -3.85
N PHE A 21 -16.95 7.08 -4.42
CA PHE A 21 -15.72 7.18 -3.63
C PHE A 21 -15.56 8.56 -2.96
N HIS A 22 -16.17 9.61 -3.54
CA HIS A 22 -15.98 11.01 -3.13
C HIS A 22 -17.24 11.81 -2.80
N ARG A 23 -18.44 11.33 -3.14
CA ARG A 23 -19.64 12.16 -2.95
C ARG A 23 -20.22 11.94 -1.55
N LYS A 24 -19.95 12.93 -0.69
CA LYS A 24 -20.71 13.22 0.53
C LYS A 24 -22.19 13.35 0.18
N LYS A 25 -22.99 12.34 0.50
CA LYS A 25 -24.30 12.42 1.18
C LYS A 25 -24.91 11.03 1.29
N GLY A 26 -25.40 10.68 2.48
CA GLY A 26 -26.47 9.70 2.63
C GLY A 26 -26.05 8.34 3.19
N GLU A 27 -25.32 7.52 2.44
CA GLU A 27 -25.35 6.06 2.71
C GLU A 27 -24.00 5.33 2.64
N TYR A 28 -22.94 5.96 2.12
CA TYR A 28 -21.58 5.41 2.22
C TYR A 28 -20.94 5.93 3.51
N SER A 29 -21.36 5.36 4.63
CA SER A 29 -20.61 5.42 5.88
C SER A 29 -19.27 4.71 5.67
N THR A 30 -18.28 5.36 5.05
CA THR A 30 -16.96 4.78 4.87
C THR A 30 -16.28 4.69 6.23
N LYS A 31 -16.15 3.44 6.68
CA LYS A 31 -15.83 3.04 8.04
C LYS A 31 -14.32 3.04 8.26
N SER A 32 -13.95 3.05 9.53
CA SER A 32 -12.61 2.81 10.01
C SER A 32 -12.05 1.48 9.50
N GLY A 33 -10.72 1.36 9.48
CA GLY A 33 -10.06 0.13 9.06
C GLY A 33 -8.63 0.30 8.62
N VAL A 34 -8.16 -0.68 7.87
CA VAL A 34 -6.77 -0.80 7.41
C VAL A 34 -6.75 -0.79 5.90
N TYR A 35 -5.92 0.07 5.32
CA TYR A 35 -5.79 0.21 3.87
C TYR A 35 -4.40 -0.21 3.41
N PHE A 36 -4.37 -0.67 2.17
CA PHE A 36 -3.18 -1.13 1.47
C PHE A 36 -3.07 -0.31 0.21
N TRP A 37 -1.87 0.17 -0.11
CA TRP A 37 -1.60 0.71 -1.44
C TRP A 37 -0.25 0.25 -1.95
N GLY A 38 -0.14 0.24 -3.26
CA GLY A 38 1.06 -0.19 -3.95
C GLY A 38 0.91 0.00 -5.45
N PHE A 39 1.65 -0.80 -6.21
CA PHE A 39 1.75 -0.60 -7.65
C PHE A 39 1.46 -1.88 -8.41
N LYS A 40 0.77 -1.72 -9.54
CA LYS A 40 0.74 -2.75 -10.58
C LYS A 40 2.01 -2.67 -11.44
N PHE A 41 2.46 -3.81 -11.95
CA PHE A 41 3.56 -3.88 -12.93
C PHE A 41 3.10 -4.32 -14.30
N ASN A 42 1.91 -4.91 -14.39
CA ASN A 42 1.32 -5.32 -15.66
C ASN A 42 0.56 -4.14 -16.28
N GLU A 43 1.07 -3.60 -17.39
CA GLU A 43 0.44 -2.47 -18.08
C GLU A 43 -0.89 -2.83 -18.76
N ASN A 44 -1.15 -4.13 -19.00
CA ASN A 44 -2.29 -4.59 -19.80
C ASN A 44 -3.62 -4.67 -19.04
N SER A 45 -3.63 -4.48 -17.72
CA SER A 45 -4.85 -4.50 -16.91
C SER A 45 -5.02 -3.22 -16.08
N ASN A 46 -6.27 -2.78 -15.90
CA ASN A 46 -6.61 -1.66 -15.03
C ASN A 46 -6.53 -2.03 -13.54
N LEU A 47 -6.74 -3.31 -13.19
CA LEU A 47 -6.68 -3.83 -11.83
C LEU A 47 -5.96 -5.18 -11.79
N PRO A 48 -5.35 -5.57 -10.65
CA PRO A 48 -4.72 -6.88 -10.52
C PRO A 48 -5.71 -8.02 -10.71
N VAL A 49 -5.35 -9.06 -11.47
CA VAL A 49 -6.15 -10.29 -11.63
C VAL A 49 -5.44 -11.53 -11.07
N LYS A 50 -4.13 -11.44 -10.84
CA LYS A 50 -3.32 -12.46 -10.16
C LYS A 50 -2.31 -11.82 -9.22
N ILE A 51 -1.75 -12.63 -8.31
CA ILE A 51 -0.82 -12.19 -7.27
C ILE A 51 0.46 -11.53 -7.82
N ASP A 52 0.88 -11.86 -9.04
CA ASP A 52 2.10 -11.31 -9.65
C ASP A 52 1.89 -10.00 -10.40
N ASP A 53 0.64 -9.55 -10.56
CA ASP A 53 0.37 -8.29 -11.26
C ASP A 53 0.73 -7.07 -10.41
N PHE A 54 0.95 -7.24 -9.10
CA PHE A 54 1.12 -6.15 -8.16
C PHE A 54 1.97 -6.49 -6.93
N VAL A 55 2.21 -5.45 -6.14
CA VAL A 55 2.87 -5.51 -4.84
C VAL A 55 2.29 -4.41 -3.96
N ILE A 56 2.14 -4.70 -2.67
CA ILE A 56 1.79 -3.70 -1.67
C ILE A 56 3.06 -3.03 -1.16
N TYR A 57 3.08 -1.72 -1.21
CA TYR A 57 4.21 -0.90 -0.76
C TYR A 57 4.00 -0.38 0.66
N TYR A 58 2.75 -0.07 1.00
CA TYR A 58 2.40 0.57 2.24
C TYR A 58 1.08 0.03 2.79
N ILE A 59 1.04 -0.05 4.12
CA ILE A 59 -0.14 -0.36 4.91
C ILE A 59 -0.30 0.78 5.88
N GLY A 60 -1.53 1.26 6.00
CA GLY A 60 -1.89 2.25 6.99
C GLY A 60 -3.27 2.00 7.54
N LYS A 61 -3.69 2.88 8.43
CA LYS A 61 -5.00 2.79 9.09
C LYS A 61 -5.73 4.12 9.11
N SER A 62 -7.04 4.04 9.24
CA SER A 62 -7.89 5.19 9.52
C SER A 62 -8.92 4.82 10.58
N ASN A 63 -9.00 5.61 11.65
CA ASN A 63 -10.11 5.55 12.62
C ASN A 63 -11.31 6.40 12.17
N GLY A 64 -11.14 7.15 11.07
CA GLY A 64 -12.17 7.97 10.45
C GLY A 64 -12.54 7.40 9.08
N ASN A 65 -12.43 8.24 8.05
CA ASN A 65 -12.75 7.87 6.68
C ASN A 65 -11.49 7.32 5.98
N ILE A 66 -11.52 6.06 5.54
CA ILE A 66 -10.41 5.44 4.80
C ILE A 66 -10.19 6.14 3.45
N SER A 67 -11.25 6.50 2.73
CA SER A 67 -11.13 7.16 1.42
C SER A 67 -10.41 8.50 1.52
N GLU A 68 -10.75 9.32 2.53
CA GLU A 68 -10.05 10.59 2.79
C GLU A 68 -8.57 10.34 3.10
N ARG A 69 -8.27 9.30 3.89
CA ARG A 69 -6.88 8.98 4.22
C ARG A 69 -6.10 8.51 3.00
N ILE A 70 -6.66 7.62 2.18
CA ILE A 70 -6.05 7.18 0.91
C ILE A 70 -5.75 8.39 0.02
N MET A 71 -6.66 9.36 -0.05
CA MET A 71 -6.45 10.57 -0.85
C MET A 71 -5.36 11.49 -0.29
N GLN A 72 -5.19 11.54 1.04
CA GLN A 72 -4.05 12.24 1.65
C GLN A 72 -2.73 11.57 1.24
N GLU A 73 -2.67 10.24 1.29
CA GLU A 73 -1.51 9.48 0.81
C GLU A 73 -1.28 9.77 -0.69
N VAL A 74 -2.29 9.66 -1.56
CA VAL A 74 -2.13 10.01 -3.00
C VAL A 74 -1.63 11.43 -3.19
N THR A 75 -2.16 12.40 -2.43
CA THR A 75 -1.74 13.81 -2.52
C THR A 75 -0.27 13.96 -2.12
N GLN A 76 0.18 13.27 -1.07
CA GLN A 76 1.59 13.26 -0.68
C GLN A 76 2.48 12.67 -1.77
N LEU A 77 2.03 11.64 -2.49
CA LEU A 77 2.77 11.05 -3.63
C LEU A 77 2.93 12.03 -4.78
N VAL A 78 1.88 12.81 -5.06
CA VAL A 78 1.87 13.78 -6.15
C VAL A 78 2.70 15.02 -5.82
N PHE A 79 2.66 15.50 -4.57
CA PHE A 79 3.26 16.77 -4.19
C PHE A 79 4.63 16.64 -3.49
N GLY A 80 5.24 15.46 -3.48
CA GLY A 80 6.58 15.25 -2.90
C GLY A 80 6.59 15.26 -1.37
N GLY A 81 5.46 14.91 -0.74
CA GLY A 81 5.33 14.82 0.72
C GLY A 81 5.77 13.48 1.31
N PHE A 82 6.25 12.53 0.48
CA PHE A 82 6.62 11.19 0.94
C PHE A 82 8.09 11.01 1.28
N GLY A 83 8.30 9.93 2.03
CA GLY A 83 9.54 9.23 2.26
C GLY A 83 10.33 8.88 1.00
N THR A 84 11.39 8.11 1.19
CA THR A 84 12.35 7.72 0.16
C THR A 84 11.72 7.09 -1.10
N ILE A 85 11.99 7.65 -2.28
CA ILE A 85 11.56 7.13 -3.60
C ILE A 85 12.63 6.22 -4.18
N LEU A 86 12.21 5.04 -4.64
CA LEU A 86 13.06 4.13 -5.40
C LEU A 86 12.88 4.31 -6.92
N ASP A 87 13.96 4.08 -7.66
CA ASP A 87 14.01 4.12 -9.11
C ASP A 87 12.99 3.16 -9.73
N GLN A 88 12.19 3.65 -10.67
CA GLN A 88 11.17 2.86 -11.37
C GLN A 88 11.75 1.54 -11.95
N LYS A 89 12.90 1.58 -12.63
CA LYS A 89 13.46 0.38 -13.28
C LYS A 89 13.88 -0.65 -12.27
N TYR A 90 14.44 -0.21 -11.13
CA TYR A 90 14.73 -1.11 -10.03
C TYR A 90 13.45 -1.80 -9.54
N LEU A 91 12.36 -1.05 -9.35
CA LEU A 91 11.07 -1.61 -8.89
C LEU A 91 10.51 -2.64 -9.89
N GLU A 92 10.59 -2.36 -11.19
CA GLU A 92 10.11 -3.26 -12.24
C GLU A 92 10.92 -4.57 -12.32
N ILE A 93 12.24 -4.51 -12.12
CA ILE A 93 13.12 -5.68 -12.19
C ILE A 93 13.07 -6.49 -10.89
N ASN A 94 13.03 -5.80 -9.75
CA ASN A 94 13.21 -6.41 -8.43
C ASN A 94 11.91 -6.49 -7.64
N TYR A 95 10.74 -6.39 -8.28
CA TYR A 95 9.45 -6.36 -7.58
C TYR A 95 9.28 -7.50 -6.56
N ASN A 96 9.74 -8.72 -6.88
CA ASN A 96 9.71 -9.85 -5.96
C ASN A 96 10.65 -9.68 -4.75
N GLN A 97 11.80 -9.03 -4.92
CA GLN A 97 12.70 -8.71 -3.81
C GLN A 97 12.21 -7.49 -3.03
N ALA A 98 11.60 -6.51 -3.70
CA ALA A 98 10.98 -5.33 -3.11
C ALA A 98 9.77 -5.69 -2.22
N LYS A 99 9.16 -6.88 -2.41
CA LYS A 99 8.19 -7.46 -1.46
C LYS A 99 8.79 -7.74 -0.07
N ILE A 100 10.11 -7.88 0.05
CA ILE A 100 10.77 -8.51 1.23
C ILE A 100 11.95 -7.68 1.78
N LYS A 101 12.66 -6.89 0.95
CA LYS A 101 13.85 -6.11 1.34
C LYS A 101 13.60 -4.59 1.43
N ASN A 102 14.08 -3.96 2.50
CA ASN A 102 14.08 -2.51 2.66
C ASN A 102 15.36 -1.88 2.09
N GLU A 103 15.26 -1.26 0.92
CA GLU A 103 16.38 -0.52 0.29
C GLU A 103 16.65 0.85 0.93
N GLN A 104 15.70 1.40 1.70
CA GLN A 104 15.82 2.74 2.27
C GLN A 104 16.93 2.82 3.34
N ASP A 105 17.10 1.75 4.11
CA ASP A 105 18.06 1.66 5.22
C ASP A 105 19.51 1.55 4.74
N ASN A 106 19.74 1.35 3.44
CA ASN A 106 21.08 1.35 2.84
C ASN A 106 21.43 2.76 2.32
N PRO A 107 22.28 3.54 3.02
CA PRO A 107 22.64 4.90 2.60
C PRO A 107 23.31 4.96 1.23
N SER A 108 23.95 3.86 0.81
CA SER A 108 24.66 3.74 -0.46
C SER A 108 23.81 3.14 -1.59
N SER A 109 22.51 2.90 -1.35
CA SER A 109 21.64 2.37 -2.41
C SER A 109 21.53 3.37 -3.56
N LYS A 110 22.02 2.98 -4.73
CA LYS A 110 21.86 3.72 -5.99
C LYS A 110 20.43 3.66 -6.54
N ASN A 111 19.61 2.80 -5.97
CA ASN A 111 18.22 2.62 -6.35
C ASN A 111 17.31 3.63 -5.65
N VAL A 112 17.82 4.34 -4.64
CA VAL A 112 17.12 5.44 -3.98
C VAL A 112 17.38 6.72 -4.77
N ILE A 113 16.35 7.26 -5.43
CA ILE A 113 16.44 8.48 -6.25
C ILE A 113 16.01 9.74 -5.50
N TYR A 114 15.32 9.59 -4.38
CA TYR A 114 14.97 10.69 -3.48
C TYR A 114 14.93 10.20 -2.04
N ARG A 115 15.47 10.97 -1.10
CA ARG A 115 15.31 10.76 0.36
C ARG A 115 14.54 11.95 0.92
N SER A 116 13.67 11.70 1.89
CA SER A 116 12.82 12.71 2.52
C SER A 116 13.48 13.40 3.72
N ASP A 117 14.80 13.37 3.82
CA ASP A 117 15.58 13.98 4.90
C ASP A 117 15.50 15.52 4.89
N GLY A 118 14.74 16.12 3.97
CA GLY A 118 14.24 17.47 4.15
C GLY A 118 13.14 17.93 3.18
N LEU A 119 12.09 18.54 3.74
CA LEU A 119 11.09 19.33 3.00
C LEU A 119 11.69 20.51 2.21
N HIS A 120 12.92 20.94 2.56
CA HIS A 120 13.63 22.04 1.89
C HIS A 120 14.11 21.69 0.46
N VAL A 121 13.93 20.45 0.02
CA VAL A 121 14.37 19.95 -1.30
C VAL A 121 13.21 19.83 -2.30
N LEU A 122 11.99 20.27 -1.93
CA LEU A 122 10.79 20.22 -2.80
C LEU A 122 10.97 20.95 -4.13
N GLU A 123 11.75 22.03 -4.18
CA GLU A 123 12.04 22.75 -5.42
C GLU A 123 12.84 21.89 -6.42
N ASN A 124 13.78 21.09 -5.91
CA ASN A 124 14.58 20.17 -6.73
C ASN A 124 13.82 18.87 -7.07
N PHE A 125 12.78 18.53 -6.31
CA PHE A 125 11.99 17.32 -6.50
C PHE A 125 11.33 17.26 -7.88
N PHE A 126 10.73 18.36 -8.33
CA PHE A 126 10.11 18.44 -9.65
C PHE A 126 11.09 18.83 -10.76
N ALA A 127 12.31 19.25 -10.41
CA ALA A 127 13.35 19.57 -11.38
C ALA A 127 14.08 18.31 -11.90
N ASP A 128 14.12 17.23 -11.12
CA ASP A 128 14.76 15.97 -11.54
C ASP A 128 13.84 15.15 -12.48
N PRO A 129 14.21 14.95 -13.77
CA PRO A 129 13.38 14.20 -14.70
C PRO A 129 13.15 12.74 -14.30
N LYS A 130 14.08 12.11 -13.56
CA LYS A 130 13.92 10.72 -13.09
C LYS A 130 12.89 10.63 -11.97
N ILE A 131 12.86 11.61 -11.07
CA ILE A 131 11.84 11.69 -10.02
C ILE A 131 10.48 11.91 -10.66
N VAL A 132 10.36 12.89 -11.56
CA VAL A 132 9.10 13.18 -12.27
C VAL A 132 8.59 11.96 -13.04
N GLN A 133 9.47 11.27 -13.77
CA GLN A 133 9.14 10.04 -14.48
C GLN A 133 8.62 8.96 -13.52
N THR A 134 9.34 8.74 -12.42
CA THR A 134 8.98 7.73 -11.42
C THR A 134 7.64 8.05 -10.75
N VAL A 135 7.40 9.30 -10.36
CA VAL A 135 6.12 9.73 -9.77
C VAL A 135 4.98 9.56 -10.76
N ASN A 136 5.17 9.92 -12.03
CA ASN A 136 4.14 9.71 -13.06
C ASN A 136 3.82 8.22 -13.26
N TRP A 137 4.83 7.37 -13.27
CA TRP A 137 4.64 5.92 -13.29
C TRP A 137 3.90 5.42 -12.05
N MET A 138 4.29 5.87 -10.85
CA MET A 138 3.63 5.51 -9.59
C MET A 138 2.15 5.92 -9.61
N ARG A 139 1.81 7.11 -10.12
CA ARG A 139 0.42 7.58 -10.26
C ARG A 139 -0.40 6.72 -11.22
N LYS A 140 0.17 6.38 -12.38
CA LYS A 140 -0.48 5.53 -13.40
C LYS A 140 -0.74 4.12 -12.88
N ASN A 141 0.16 3.62 -12.03
CA ASN A 141 0.15 2.24 -11.56
C ASN A 141 -0.36 2.07 -10.13
N LEU A 142 -0.76 3.16 -9.48
CA LEU A 142 -1.27 3.14 -8.11
C LEU A 142 -2.54 2.30 -8.02
N ILE A 143 -2.51 1.33 -7.11
CA ILE A 143 -3.65 0.55 -6.70
C ILE A 143 -3.84 0.66 -5.19
N PHE A 144 -5.08 0.54 -4.75
CA PHE A 144 -5.41 0.52 -3.34
C PHE A 144 -6.61 -0.38 -3.06
N THR A 145 -6.69 -0.83 -1.81
CA THR A 145 -7.77 -1.65 -1.26
C THR A 145 -7.79 -1.49 0.25
N TRP A 146 -8.84 -1.94 0.92
CA TRP A 146 -8.93 -1.85 2.38
C TRP A 146 -9.81 -2.92 2.99
N ILE A 147 -9.60 -3.13 4.29
CA ILE A 147 -10.43 -3.94 5.16
C ILE A 147 -11.20 -2.98 6.08
N GLU A 148 -12.52 -3.03 6.01
CA GLU A 148 -13.42 -2.32 6.90
C GLU A 148 -13.62 -3.09 8.20
N CYS A 149 -13.40 -2.42 9.33
CA CYS A 149 -13.61 -2.96 10.67
C CYS A 149 -14.04 -1.88 11.68
N ASP A 150 -14.46 -2.33 12.86
CA ASP A 150 -14.83 -1.42 13.94
C ASP A 150 -13.61 -0.67 14.48
N LYS A 151 -13.80 0.58 14.91
CA LYS A 151 -12.71 1.46 15.39
C LYS A 151 -11.82 0.82 16.44
N ILE A 152 -12.41 0.01 17.33
CA ILE A 152 -11.70 -0.69 18.39
C ILE A 152 -10.76 -1.78 17.87
N GLU A 153 -11.03 -2.33 16.68
CA GLU A 153 -10.25 -3.40 16.07
C GLU A 153 -9.13 -2.89 15.14
N VAL A 154 -9.20 -1.63 14.69
CA VAL A 154 -8.28 -1.05 13.68
C VAL A 154 -6.82 -1.22 14.05
N ALA A 155 -6.43 -0.84 15.27
CA ALA A 155 -5.03 -0.89 15.69
C ALA A 155 -4.50 -2.33 15.76
N ALA A 156 -5.34 -3.27 16.19
CA ALA A 156 -4.95 -4.67 16.30
C ALA A 156 -4.86 -5.34 14.92
N LEU A 157 -5.80 -5.04 14.02
CA LEU A 157 -5.76 -5.47 12.62
C LEU A 157 -4.53 -4.90 11.90
N GLU A 158 -4.23 -3.61 12.04
CA GLU A 158 -3.06 -2.96 11.41
C GLU A 158 -1.76 -3.60 11.88
N ASN A 159 -1.61 -3.81 13.19
CA ASN A 159 -0.45 -4.51 13.74
C ASN A 159 -0.31 -5.92 13.14
N GLU A 160 -1.39 -6.69 13.02
CA GLU A 160 -1.35 -8.02 12.41
C GLU A 160 -0.96 -7.96 10.93
N MET A 161 -1.53 -7.03 10.16
CA MET A 161 -1.22 -6.87 8.74
C MET A 161 0.24 -6.43 8.51
N HIS A 162 0.81 -5.55 9.34
CA HIS A 162 2.24 -5.21 9.29
C HIS A 162 3.17 -6.36 9.70
N HIS A 163 2.71 -7.30 10.54
CA HIS A 163 3.45 -8.53 10.78
C HIS A 163 3.44 -9.46 9.57
N ILE A 164 2.35 -9.46 8.81
CA ILE A 164 2.17 -10.29 7.60
C ILE A 164 2.93 -9.68 6.41
N VAL A 165 2.97 -8.36 6.30
CA VAL A 165 3.56 -7.62 5.19
C VAL A 165 4.66 -6.71 5.70
N ARG A 166 5.90 -6.95 5.26
CA ARG A 166 6.99 -5.99 5.41
C ARG A 166 6.85 -4.91 4.35
N THR A 167 6.04 -3.88 4.64
CA THR A 167 5.90 -2.70 3.79
C THR A 167 7.27 -2.02 3.64
N ASN A 168 7.80 -1.94 2.43
CA ASN A 168 9.19 -1.51 2.26
C ASN A 168 9.36 -0.05 1.85
N ILE A 169 8.36 0.65 1.34
CA ILE A 169 8.67 1.81 0.50
C ILE A 169 7.58 2.86 0.68
N LEU A 170 8.02 4.04 1.15
CA LEU A 170 7.32 5.33 1.28
C LEU A 170 6.61 5.58 2.63
N GLY A 171 7.38 5.90 3.69
CA GLY A 171 6.81 6.54 4.89
C GLY A 171 7.71 6.53 6.13
N VAL A 172 7.64 7.62 6.91
CA VAL A 172 8.43 7.90 8.12
C VAL A 172 8.21 6.83 9.19
N GLY A 173 9.18 5.94 9.34
CA GLY A 173 9.20 4.96 10.41
C GLY A 173 10.05 3.78 10.02
N ASN A 174 11.09 3.50 10.79
CA ASN A 174 11.83 2.25 10.72
C ASN A 174 10.82 1.10 10.59
N MET A 175 11.08 0.15 9.68
CA MET A 175 10.41 -1.15 9.75
C MET A 175 10.38 -1.56 11.21
N LYS A 176 9.20 -1.67 11.81
CA LYS A 176 9.13 -2.28 13.13
C LYS A 176 9.64 -3.70 12.88
N ASN A 177 10.84 -4.01 13.39
CA ASN A 177 11.41 -5.34 13.41
C ASN A 177 10.52 -6.20 14.30
N LEU A 178 9.36 -6.59 13.76
CA LEU A 178 8.32 -7.30 14.48
C LEU A 178 8.63 -8.80 14.42
N THR A 179 9.69 -9.18 15.11
CA THR A 179 10.02 -10.57 15.43
C THR A 179 9.33 -10.97 16.73
N PRO A 180 8.72 -12.17 16.81
CA PRO A 180 8.63 -13.18 15.77
C PRO A 180 7.49 -12.90 14.75
N LYS A 181 7.68 -13.40 13.52
CA LYS A 181 6.66 -13.42 12.46
C LYS A 181 5.36 -14.07 12.93
N LYS A 182 4.21 -13.51 12.56
CA LYS A 182 2.91 -14.21 12.68
C LYS A 182 2.71 -15.08 11.44
N ASP A 183 2.83 -16.39 11.60
CA ASP A 183 2.56 -17.36 10.54
C ASP A 183 1.06 -17.60 10.47
N ILE A 184 0.45 -17.30 9.33
CA ILE A 184 -0.99 -17.43 9.11
C ILE A 184 -1.43 -18.89 9.20
N PHE A 185 -0.54 -19.84 8.91
CA PHE A 185 -0.82 -21.27 8.90
C PHE A 185 -0.57 -21.95 10.24
N ASN A 186 0.23 -21.34 11.13
CA ASN A 186 0.55 -21.94 12.41
C ASN A 186 -0.59 -21.70 13.42
N PRO A 187 -1.27 -22.75 13.92
CA PRO A 187 -2.35 -22.59 14.91
C PRO A 187 -1.90 -21.91 16.21
N LYS A 188 -0.60 -21.94 16.53
CA LYS A 188 -0.03 -21.26 17.71
C LYS A 188 0.09 -19.75 17.52
N HIS A 189 0.11 -19.24 16.29
CA HIS A 189 0.21 -17.83 16.01
C HIS A 189 -1.21 -17.26 15.97
N ASN A 190 -1.51 -16.34 16.88
CA ASN A 190 -2.81 -15.69 16.91
C ASN A 190 -2.92 -14.71 15.71
N THR A 191 -3.58 -15.20 14.66
CA THR A 191 -4.02 -14.46 13.47
C THR A 191 -5.55 -14.37 13.41
N ASP A 192 -6.17 -14.05 14.55
CA ASP A 192 -7.63 -13.97 14.67
C ASP A 192 -8.23 -12.94 13.72
N PHE A 193 -7.50 -11.86 13.42
CA PHE A 193 -8.00 -10.83 12.51
C PHE A 193 -8.00 -11.29 11.07
N PHE A 194 -6.92 -11.90 10.59
CA PHE A 194 -6.85 -12.47 9.23
C PHE A 194 -7.99 -13.48 8.98
N LYS A 195 -8.33 -14.30 9.99
CA LYS A 195 -9.43 -15.27 9.93
C LYS A 195 -10.83 -14.62 9.96
N LYS A 196 -10.97 -13.45 10.60
CA LYS A 196 -12.23 -12.68 10.68
C LYS A 196 -12.55 -11.87 9.42
N VAL A 197 -11.58 -11.72 8.51
CA VAL A 197 -11.79 -11.02 7.24
C VAL A 197 -12.53 -11.95 6.29
N ASP A 198 -13.65 -11.47 5.78
CA ASP A 198 -14.33 -12.05 4.63
C ASP A 198 -13.51 -11.70 3.38
N TRP A 199 -12.82 -12.70 2.83
CA TRP A 199 -11.89 -12.55 1.71
C TRP A 199 -12.55 -12.74 0.34
N ASP A 200 -13.83 -13.10 0.28
CA ASP A 200 -14.49 -13.47 -0.99
C ASP A 200 -14.48 -12.31 -1.99
N ALA A 201 -14.56 -11.07 -1.51
CA ALA A 201 -14.51 -9.87 -2.34
C ALA A 201 -13.10 -9.50 -2.86
N ASN A 202 -12.03 -10.11 -2.32
CA ASN A 202 -10.65 -9.86 -2.74
C ASN A 202 -9.72 -11.05 -2.42
N THR A 203 -9.94 -12.16 -3.12
CA THR A 203 -9.12 -13.38 -3.00
C THR A 203 -7.67 -13.15 -3.44
N ILE A 204 -7.44 -12.25 -4.40
CA ILE A 204 -6.12 -11.89 -4.90
C ILE A 204 -5.27 -11.27 -3.79
N LEU A 205 -5.82 -10.33 -2.99
CA LEU A 205 -5.11 -9.77 -1.85
C LEU A 205 -4.80 -10.85 -0.80
N ARG A 206 -5.76 -11.72 -0.48
CA ARG A 206 -5.56 -12.83 0.47
C ARG A 206 -4.39 -13.71 0.05
N ASP A 207 -4.39 -14.15 -1.20
CA ASP A 207 -3.39 -15.08 -1.72
C ASP A 207 -2.01 -14.42 -1.80
N TRP A 208 -1.97 -13.12 -2.13
CA TRP A 208 -0.74 -12.32 -2.08
C TRP A 208 -0.19 -12.22 -0.65
N LEU A 209 -1.03 -11.92 0.35
CA LEU A 209 -0.64 -11.84 1.76
C LEU A 209 -0.08 -13.17 2.26
N ILE A 210 -0.71 -14.28 1.86
CA ILE A 210 -0.24 -15.64 2.14
C ILE A 210 1.14 -15.89 1.54
N GLU A 211 1.33 -15.53 0.27
CA GLU A 211 2.59 -15.75 -0.43
C GLU A 211 3.73 -14.93 0.18
N VAL A 212 3.47 -13.65 0.48
CA VAL A 212 4.44 -12.80 1.16
C VAL A 212 4.75 -13.33 2.55
N ASN A 213 3.72 -13.74 3.32
CA ASN A 213 3.95 -14.33 4.63
C ASN A 213 4.87 -15.54 4.54
N LYS A 214 4.67 -16.49 3.61
CA LYS A 214 5.56 -17.66 3.46
C LYS A 214 7.03 -17.28 3.27
N ASN A 215 7.30 -16.24 2.49
CA ASN A 215 8.66 -15.86 2.10
C ASN A 215 9.37 -14.88 3.06
N ILE A 216 8.67 -14.41 4.11
CA ILE A 216 9.29 -13.61 5.16
C ILE A 216 10.05 -14.53 6.13
N SER A 217 11.37 -14.30 6.25
CA SER A 217 12.30 -14.90 7.24
C SER A 217 12.40 -14.06 8.51
#